data_AF-A0A9E0J1R3-F1
#
_entry.id   AF-A0A9E0J1R3-F1
#
_cell.length_a   1.000
_cell.length_b   1.000
_cell.length_c   1.000
_cell.angle_alpha   90.00
_cell.angle_beta   90.00
_cell.angle_gamma   90.00
#
_symmetry.space_group_name_H-M   'P 1'
#
loop_
_entity.id
_entity.type
_entity.pdbx_description
1 polymer ?
#
loop_
_entity_poly.entity_id
_entity_poly.type
_entity_poly.pdbx_seq_one_letter_code
_entity_poly.pdbx_strand_id
1 'polypeptide(L)'
;DTTALKKVGLTEQQAKDMYKLMAIANYEDRFVIPTGHAELTEDDFYGFQGQNGFTFGNDSSAGISGNSLFPERRKGTVESREPAPSADER
;
A
#
# COMPACT_ATOMS: atom_id res chain seq x y z
N ASP A 1 -23.49 27.87 -24.20
CA ASP A 1 -24.81 27.30 -24.51
C ASP A 1 -25.05 26.11 -23.57
N THR A 2 -26.16 26.09 -22.83
CA THR A 2 -26.50 25.02 -21.85
C THR A 2 -27.73 24.22 -22.26
N THR A 3 -28.26 24.43 -23.46
CA THR A 3 -29.48 23.76 -23.96
C THR A 3 -29.35 22.23 -23.96
N ALA A 4 -28.21 21.71 -24.42
CA ALA A 4 -27.91 20.28 -24.42
C ALA A 4 -27.85 19.70 -22.99
N LEU A 5 -27.24 20.42 -22.05
CA LEU A 5 -27.14 20.00 -20.64
C LEU A 5 -28.51 19.92 -19.97
N LYS A 6 -29.38 20.92 -20.21
CA LYS A 6 -30.76 20.93 -19.68
C LYS A 6 -31.59 19.76 -20.19
N LYS A 7 -31.43 19.35 -21.46
CA LYS A 7 -32.13 18.19 -22.04
C LYS A 7 -31.83 16.88 -21.30
N VAL A 8 -30.62 16.75 -20.77
CA VAL A 8 -30.15 15.56 -20.03
C VAL A 8 -30.15 15.76 -18.52
N GLY A 9 -30.70 16.87 -18.02
CA GLY A 9 -30.79 17.16 -16.59
C GLY A 9 -29.46 17.48 -15.91
N LEU A 10 -28.41 17.85 -16.66
CA LEU A 10 -27.11 18.22 -16.09
C LEU A 10 -27.03 19.72 -15.83
N THR A 11 -26.41 20.07 -14.70
CA THR A 11 -26.01 21.46 -14.43
C THR A 11 -24.71 21.80 -15.17
N GLU A 12 -24.47 23.08 -15.39
CA GLU A 12 -23.21 23.54 -15.98
C GLU A 12 -21.99 23.16 -15.12
N GLN A 13 -22.13 23.18 -13.79
CA GLN A 13 -21.05 22.80 -12.88
C GLN A 13 -20.68 21.32 -13.03
N GLN A 14 -21.68 20.43 -13.05
CA GLN A 14 -21.43 19.00 -13.30
C GLN A 14 -20.72 18.76 -14.63
N ALA A 15 -21.10 19.49 -15.69
CA ALA A 15 -20.43 19.39 -16.98
C ALA A 15 -18.96 19.86 -16.93
N LYS A 16 -18.66 20.90 -16.15
CA LYS A 16 -17.28 21.38 -15.92
C LYS A 16 -16.46 20.37 -15.11
N ASP A 17 -17.05 19.78 -14.07
CA ASP A 17 -16.37 18.77 -13.24
C ASP A 17 -16.09 17.51 -14.07
N MET A 18 -17.06 17.07 -14.87
CA MET A 18 -16.89 16.00 -15.86
C MET A 18 -15.77 16.31 -16.86
N TYR A 19 -15.71 17.53 -17.37
CA TYR A 19 -14.65 17.96 -18.29
C TYR A 19 -13.27 17.92 -17.62
N LYS A 20 -13.17 18.35 -16.36
CA LYS A 20 -11.93 18.25 -15.56
C LYS A 20 -11.47 16.80 -15.42
N LEU A 21 -12.38 15.91 -15.00
CA LEU A 21 -12.06 14.50 -14.73
C LEU A 21 -11.75 13.70 -16.01
N MET A 22 -12.49 13.94 -17.10
CA MET A 22 -12.39 13.11 -18.31
C MET A 22 -11.52 13.70 -19.41
N ALA A 23 -11.57 15.02 -19.64
CA ALA A 23 -10.88 15.64 -20.78
C ALA A 23 -9.50 16.17 -20.38
N ILE A 24 -9.42 16.91 -19.26
CA ILE A 24 -8.12 17.38 -18.74
C ILE A 24 -7.38 16.19 -18.11
N ALA A 25 -8.08 15.45 -17.23
CA ALA A 25 -7.62 14.20 -16.65
C ALA A 25 -6.21 14.32 -16.04
N ASN A 26 -6.03 15.28 -15.14
CA ASN A 26 -4.80 15.44 -14.39
C ASN A 26 -4.45 14.15 -13.62
N TYR A 27 -3.17 13.93 -13.34
CA TYR A 27 -2.70 12.68 -12.73
C TYR A 27 -3.37 12.38 -11.39
N GLU A 28 -3.46 13.39 -10.52
CA GLU A 28 -4.11 13.34 -9.21
C GLU A 28 -5.62 13.04 -9.28
N ASP A 29 -6.27 13.44 -10.38
CA ASP A 29 -7.69 13.18 -10.62
C ASP A 29 -7.91 11.79 -11.26
N ARG A 30 -6.91 11.25 -11.98
CA ARG A 30 -6.97 9.91 -12.61
C ARG A 30 -6.74 8.76 -11.64
N PHE A 31 -5.89 8.96 -10.63
CA PHE A 31 -5.44 7.89 -9.74
C PHE A 31 -5.56 8.30 -8.27
N VAL A 32 -6.71 7.97 -7.68
CA VAL A 32 -6.93 8.08 -6.23
C VAL A 32 -6.72 6.72 -5.59
N ILE A 33 -5.45 6.33 -5.44
CA ILE A 33 -5.05 5.04 -4.86
C ILE A 33 -4.47 5.30 -3.46
N PRO A 34 -5.18 4.93 -2.38
CA PRO A 34 -4.65 5.04 -1.03
C PRO A 34 -3.59 3.97 -0.75
N THR A 35 -2.77 4.21 0.27
CA THR A 35 -1.82 3.20 0.78
C THR A 35 -2.58 2.02 1.38
N GLY A 36 -2.15 0.79 1.06
CA GLY A 36 -2.79 -0.43 1.56
C GLY A 36 -2.53 -0.74 3.04
N HIS A 37 -1.65 0.03 3.70
CA HIS A 37 -1.25 -0.15 5.09
C HIS A 37 -0.80 -1.59 5.43
N ALA A 38 0.04 -2.18 4.57
CA ALA A 38 0.53 -3.55 4.76
C ALA A 38 1.27 -3.73 6.10
N GLU A 39 1.87 -2.66 6.64
CA GLU A 39 2.50 -2.62 7.95
C GLU A 39 1.60 -3.04 9.11
N LEU A 40 0.27 -2.90 8.97
CA LEU A 40 -0.68 -3.28 10.01
C LEU A 40 -1.02 -4.78 10.00
N THR A 41 -0.79 -5.44 8.87
CA THR A 41 -1.11 -6.87 8.70
C THR A 41 0.09 -7.76 9.03
N GLU A 42 1.30 -7.21 8.93
CA GLU A 42 2.53 -7.95 9.17
C GLU A 42 2.98 -7.90 10.64
N ASP A 43 3.32 -9.06 11.20
CA ASP A 43 3.89 -9.17 12.57
C ASP A 43 5.26 -8.46 12.71
N ASP A 44 5.93 -8.19 11.59
CA ASP A 44 7.21 -7.48 11.53
C ASP A 44 7.43 -6.66 10.25
N PHE A 45 6.97 -5.41 10.26
CA PHE A 45 7.13 -4.50 9.13
C PHE A 45 8.60 -4.17 8.77
N TYR A 46 9.54 -4.24 9.72
CA TYR A 46 10.98 -4.08 9.44
C TYR A 46 11.64 -5.38 8.97
N GLY A 47 11.09 -6.53 9.36
CA GLY A 47 11.55 -7.86 8.96
C GLY A 47 11.48 -8.07 7.46
N PHE A 48 10.50 -7.47 6.78
CA PHE A 48 10.33 -7.59 5.32
C PHE A 48 11.21 -6.63 4.50
N GLN A 49 11.70 -5.53 5.08
CA GLN A 49 12.57 -4.61 4.36
C GLN A 49 13.90 -5.29 3.98
N GLY A 50 14.20 -5.33 2.69
CA GLY A 50 15.45 -5.93 2.17
C GLY A 50 15.42 -7.46 1.99
N GLN A 51 14.33 -8.14 2.37
CA GLN A 51 14.16 -9.58 2.12
C GLN A 51 13.37 -9.87 0.83
N ASN A 52 12.43 -9.00 0.47
CA ASN A 52 11.62 -9.16 -0.74
C ASN A 52 12.51 -9.03 -2.00
N GLY A 53 12.51 -10.07 -2.84
CA GLY A 53 13.29 -10.14 -4.09
C GLY A 53 14.57 -10.99 -4.03
N PHE A 54 15.00 -11.44 -2.85
CA PHE A 54 16.06 -12.43 -2.69
C PHE A 54 15.46 -13.80 -2.32
N THR A 55 15.34 -14.69 -3.30
CA THR A 55 14.72 -16.02 -3.11
C THR A 55 15.73 -17.14 -3.36
N PHE A 56 15.91 -18.04 -2.37
CA PHE A 56 16.72 -19.26 -2.49
C PHE A 56 15.94 -20.49 -3.01
N GLY A 57 14.68 -20.32 -3.43
CA GLY A 57 13.89 -21.37 -4.09
C GLY A 57 12.75 -21.98 -3.27
N ASN A 58 11.93 -21.17 -2.59
CA ASN A 58 10.61 -21.58 -2.13
C ASN A 58 9.65 -20.38 -2.10
N ASP A 59 8.81 -20.24 -3.14
CA ASP A 59 7.96 -19.06 -3.40
C ASP A 59 6.47 -19.30 -3.10
N SER A 60 6.11 -20.49 -2.60
CA SER A 60 4.69 -20.90 -2.56
C SER A 60 4.16 -21.19 -1.16
N SER A 61 5.03 -21.29 -0.15
CA SER A 61 4.62 -21.63 1.21
C SER A 61 5.74 -21.38 2.22
N ALA A 62 5.40 -20.83 3.39
CA ALA A 62 6.31 -20.80 4.54
C ALA A 62 6.69 -22.21 5.07
N GLY A 63 6.12 -23.28 4.50
CA GLY A 63 6.27 -24.65 4.99
C GLY A 63 5.52 -24.82 6.30
N ILE A 64 4.70 -25.87 6.40
CA ILE A 64 3.94 -26.18 7.62
C ILE A 64 4.73 -27.14 8.53
N SER A 65 5.86 -27.68 8.07
CA SER A 65 6.72 -28.59 8.79
C SER A 65 7.74 -27.83 9.64
N GLY A 66 7.88 -28.20 10.92
CA GLY A 66 8.77 -27.51 11.88
C GLY A 66 10.27 -27.71 11.64
N ASN A 67 10.68 -28.46 10.61
CA ASN A 67 12.06 -28.78 10.30
C ASN A 67 12.30 -28.75 8.78
N SER A 68 13.15 -27.83 8.34
CA SER A 68 13.61 -27.68 6.96
C SER A 68 15.08 -28.11 6.83
N LEU A 69 15.43 -28.82 5.75
CA LEU A 69 16.82 -29.16 5.41
C LEU A 69 17.61 -27.97 4.83
N PHE A 70 16.89 -26.94 4.36
CA PHE A 70 17.48 -25.73 3.81
C PHE A 70 17.30 -24.55 4.78
N PRO A 71 18.23 -23.58 4.77
CA PRO A 71 18.10 -22.37 5.56
C PRO A 71 16.73 -21.71 5.34
N GLU A 72 15.99 -21.49 6.43
CA GLU A 72 14.72 -20.76 6.36
C GLU A 72 14.97 -19.26 6.25
N ARG A 73 14.01 -18.56 5.63
CA ARG A 73 13.99 -17.10 5.62
C ARG A 73 13.86 -16.59 7.06
N ARG A 74 14.59 -15.52 7.40
CA ARG A 74 14.44 -14.85 8.71
C ARG A 74 13.04 -14.28 8.85
N LYS A 75 12.31 -14.71 9.88
CA LYS A 75 10.93 -14.29 10.17
C LYS A 75 10.84 -12.99 10.98
N GLY A 76 11.98 -12.40 11.37
CA GLY A 76 11.99 -11.16 12.14
C GLY A 76 13.29 -10.35 12.05
N THR A 77 13.19 -9.12 12.51
CA THR A 77 14.25 -8.11 12.65
C THR A 77 15.25 -8.56 13.70
N VAL A 78 16.53 -8.26 13.48
CA VAL A 78 17.63 -8.66 14.38
C VAL A 78 17.62 -7.84 15.67
N GLU A 79 17.18 -6.60 15.57
CA GLU A 79 17.11 -5.65 16.69
C GLU A 79 15.81 -5.82 17.50
N SER A 80 15.90 -5.52 18.80
CA SER A 80 14.75 -5.52 19.69
C SER A 80 13.69 -4.53 19.23
N ARG A 81 12.42 -4.93 19.30
CA ARG A 81 11.26 -4.07 19.02
C ARG A 81 10.84 -3.22 20.22
N GLU A 82 11.53 -3.37 21.35
CA GLU A 82 11.27 -2.53 22.51
C GLU A 82 11.71 -1.09 22.21
N PRO A 83 10.81 -0.10 22.34
CA PRO A 83 11.20 1.28 22.17
C PRO A 83 12.29 1.62 23.18
N ALA A 84 13.31 2.36 22.73
CA ALA A 84 14.34 2.87 23.62
C ALA A 84 13.69 3.63 24.79
N PRO A 85 14.19 3.47 26.03
CA PRO A 85 13.60 4.13 27.19
C PRO A 85 13.54 5.65 26.96
N SER A 86 12.43 6.26 27.37
CA SER A 86 12.22 7.71 27.22
C SER A 86 13.33 8.47 27.94
N ALA A 87 13.86 9.50 27.28
CA ALA A 87 14.88 10.36 27.86
C ALA A 87 14.35 11.16 29.08
N ASP A 88 13.03 11.25 29.24
CA ASP A 88 12.36 11.99 30.32
C ASP A 88 12.29 11.22 31.65
N GLU A 89 12.75 9.96 31.70
CA GLU A 89 12.79 9.13 32.92
C GLU A 89 14.19 9.06 33.57
N ARG A 90 14.97 10.16 33.52
CA ARG A 90 16.24 10.31 34.24
C ARG A 90 16.21 11.37 35.33
#